data_AF-A0AAJ6B565-F1
#
_entry.id   AF-A0AAJ6B565-F1
#
_cell.length_a   1.000
_cell.length_b   1.000
_cell.length_c   1.000
_cell.angle_alpha   90.00
_cell.angle_beta   90.00
_cell.angle_gamma   90.00
#
_symmetry.space_group_name_H-M   'P 1'
#
loop_
_entity.id
_entity.type
_entity.pdbx_description
1 polymer ?
#
loop_
_entity_poly.entity_id
_entity_poly.type
_entity_poly.pdbx_seq_one_letter_code
_entity_poly.pdbx_strand_id
1 'polypeptide(L)' 'MNHKTKKEELKFDCQLKAKNLKTALDSVINNDFQSFFLLENFIKCKKESIASIEKLIEHMELDGKRNSF' A
#
# COMPACT_ATOMS: atom_id res chain seq x y z
N MET A 1 -21.51 4.31 -9.27
CA MET A 1 -20.26 4.73 -8.58
C MET A 1 -19.25 5.10 -9.66
N ASN A 2 -18.74 6.33 -9.68
CA ASN A 2 -17.96 6.86 -10.80
C ASN A 2 -16.58 6.18 -10.88
N HIS A 3 -16.12 5.73 -12.05
CA HIS A 3 -14.81 5.05 -12.20
C HIS A 3 -13.62 5.92 -11.77
N LYS A 4 -13.74 7.24 -12.00
CA LYS A 4 -12.72 8.23 -11.65
C LYS A 4 -12.47 8.30 -10.13
N THR A 5 -13.53 8.23 -9.33
CA THR A 5 -13.46 8.25 -7.86
C THR A 5 -12.82 6.99 -7.28
N LYS A 6 -13.09 5.80 -7.84
CA LYS A 6 -12.51 4.54 -7.32
C LYS A 6 -10.99 4.48 -7.51
N LYS A 7 -10.48 4.94 -8.66
CA LYS A 7 -9.04 5.00 -8.92
C LYS A 7 -8.32 5.98 -7.99
N GLU A 8 -8.95 7.12 -7.69
CA GLU A 8 -8.42 8.11 -6.76
C GLU A 8 -8.39 7.60 -5.32
N GLU A 9 -9.44 6.89 -4.90
CA GLU A 9 -9.48 6.20 -3.59
C GLU A 9 -8.37 5.15 -3.45
N LEU A 10 -8.17 4.31 -4.47
CA LEU A 10 -7.10 3.30 -4.46
C LEU A 10 -5.70 3.94 -4.41
N LYS A 11 -5.49 5.04 -5.14
CA LYS A 11 -4.24 5.82 -5.06
C LYS A 11 -4.02 6.40 -3.68
N PHE A 12 -5.07 6.95 -3.06
CA PHE A 12 -5.00 7.49 -1.72
C PHE A 12 -4.66 6.41 -0.69
N ASP A 13 -5.29 5.23 -0.77
CA ASP A 13 -4.98 4.10 0.11
C ASP A 13 -3.51 3.66 -0.05
N CYS A 14 -3.02 3.53 -1.29
CA CYS A 14 -1.60 3.24 -1.55
C CYS A 14 -0.67 4.26 -0.86
N GLN A 15 -0.98 5.56 -0.97
CA GLN A 15 -0.19 6.62 -0.33
C GLN A 15 -0.21 6.50 1.20
N LEU A 16 -1.37 6.21 1.79
CA LEU A 16 -1.51 6.03 3.22
C LEU A 16 -0.71 4.81 3.71
N LYS A 17 -0.83 3.67 3.05
CA LYS A 17 -0.11 2.44 3.41
C LYS A 17 1.40 2.58 3.22
N ALA A 18 1.84 3.25 2.16
CA ALA A 18 3.27 3.54 1.93
C ALA A 18 3.85 4.45 3.03
N LYS A 19 3.11 5.48 3.49
CA LYS A 19 3.53 6.31 4.62
C LYS A 19 3.65 5.50 5.91
N ASN A 20 2.69 4.64 6.20
CA ASN A 20 2.74 3.76 7.37
C ASN A 20 3.94 2.81 7.33
N LEU A 21 4.20 2.20 6.17
CA LEU A 21 5.37 1.34 5.96
C LEU A 21 6.67 2.10 6.18
N LYS A 22 6.79 3.32 5.63
CA LYS A 22 7.97 4.17 5.86
C LYS A 22 8.17 4.44 7.35
N THR A 23 7.15 4.91 8.05
CA THR A 23 7.23 5.17 9.50
C THR A 23 7.59 3.92 10.30
N ALA A 24 7.04 2.76 9.95
CA ALA A 24 7.35 1.50 10.61
C ALA A 24 8.83 1.08 10.37
N LEU A 25 9.33 1.23 9.14
CA LEU A 25 10.73 0.98 8.82
C LEU A 25 11.67 1.93 9.57
N ASP A 26 11.36 3.23 9.56
CA ASP A 26 12.14 4.25 10.29
C ASP A 26 12.19 3.90 11.79
N SER A 27 11.08 3.41 12.36
CA SER A 27 11.03 2.98 13.77
C SER A 27 11.92 1.77 14.05
N VAL A 28 11.93 0.78 13.15
CA VAL A 28 12.82 -0.39 13.25
C VAL A 28 14.29 0.00 13.16
N ILE A 29 14.65 0.88 12.21
CA ILE A 29 16.01 1.38 12.02
C ILE A 29 16.47 2.17 13.25
N ASN A 30 15.65 3.11 13.73
CA ASN A 30 15.99 3.94 14.88
C ASN A 30 16.13 3.15 16.19
N ASN A 31 15.53 1.96 16.25
CA ASN A 31 15.67 1.03 17.37
C ASN A 31 16.73 -0.05 17.14
N ASP A 32 17.53 0.04 16.07
CA ASP A 32 18.56 -0.93 15.70
C ASP A 32 18.05 -2.39 15.68
N PHE A 33 16.81 -2.58 15.22
CA PHE A 33 16.16 -3.89 15.08
C PHE A 33 16.01 -4.68 16.40
N GLN A 34 16.06 -4.03 17.57
CA GLN A 34 16.06 -4.72 18.87
C GLN A 34 14.66 -5.06 19.42
N SER A 35 13.60 -4.46 18.87
CA SER A 35 12.22 -4.67 19.35
C SER A 35 11.42 -5.59 18.45
N PHE A 36 11.04 -6.76 18.98
CA PHE A 36 10.15 -7.71 18.30
C PHE A 36 8.84 -7.08 17.84
N PHE A 37 8.22 -6.24 18.68
CA PHE A 37 6.98 -5.53 18.34
C PHE A 37 7.15 -4.62 17.12
N LEU A 38 8.27 -3.89 17.03
CA LEU A 38 8.53 -3.01 15.89
C LEU A 38 8.76 -3.83 14.60
N LEU A 39 9.46 -4.97 14.70
CA LEU A 39 9.67 -5.88 13.58
C LEU A 39 8.35 -6.47 13.07
N GLU A 40 7.47 -6.94 13.96
CA GLU A 40 6.14 -7.43 13.59
C GLU A 40 5.29 -6.32 12.93
N ASN A 41 5.32 -5.12 13.49
CA ASN A 41 4.58 -3.98 12.94
C ASN A 41 5.09 -3.61 11.53
N PHE A 42 6.41 -3.60 11.32
CA PHE A 42 6.99 -3.39 9.98
C PHE A 42 6.52 -4.44 8.97
N ILE A 43 6.54 -5.73 9.34
CA ILE A 43 6.06 -6.80 8.47
C ILE A 43 4.57 -6.64 8.15
N LYS A 44 3.75 -6.27 9.14
CA LYS A 44 2.32 -6.00 8.93
C LYS A 44 2.10 -4.84 7.96
N CYS A 45 2.74 -3.69 8.18
CA CYS A 45 2.63 -2.55 7.28
C CYS A 45 3.12 -2.87 5.86
N LYS A 46 4.16 -3.71 5.73
CA LYS A 46 4.66 -4.16 4.43
C LYS A 46 3.60 -4.95 3.67
N LYS A 47 2.96 -5.93 4.33
CA LYS A 47 1.88 -6.73 3.74
C LYS A 47 0.69 -5.87 3.32
N GLU A 48 0.28 -4.93 4.17
CA GLU A 48 -0.83 -4.01 3.83
C GLU A 48 -0.48 -3.11 2.64
N SER A 49 0.75 -2.59 2.57
CA SER A 49 1.21 -1.78 1.44
C SER A 49 1.21 -2.58 0.14
N ILE A 50 1.71 -3.83 0.16
CA ILE A 50 1.67 -4.72 -1.02
C ILE A 50 0.23 -4.95 -1.47
N ALA A 51 -0.66 -5.33 -0.56
CA ALA A 51 -2.07 -5.58 -0.87
C ALA A 51 -2.79 -4.35 -1.47
N SER A 52 -2.46 -3.15 -1.00
CA SER A 52 -3.03 -1.91 -1.58
C SER A 52 -2.55 -1.66 -3.01
N ILE A 53 -1.27 -1.93 -3.28
CA ILE A 53 -0.67 -1.77 -4.61
C ILE A 53 -1.23 -2.81 -5.59
N GLU A 54 -1.36 -4.07 -5.15
CA GLU A 54 -1.97 -5.15 -5.95
C GLU A 54 -3.38 -4.77 -6.41
N LYS A 55 -4.23 -4.26 -5.50
CA LYS A 55 -5.58 -3.79 -5.84
C LYS A 55 -5.57 -2.65 -6.87
N LEU A 56 -4.60 -1.73 -6.78
CA LEU A 56 -4.48 -0.64 -7.76
C LEU A 56 -4.05 -1.18 -9.13
N ILE A 57 -3.11 -2.13 -9.17
CA ILE A 57 -2.66 -2.79 -10.40
C ILE A 57 -3.84 -3.52 -11.07
N GLU A 58 -4.55 -4.36 -10.31
CA GLU A 58 -5.75 -5.07 -10.81
C GLU A 58 -6.77 -4.10 -11.42
N HIS A 59 -7.00 -2.96 -10.76
CA HIS A 59 -7.91 -1.94 -11.28
C HIS A 59 -7.40 -1.31 -12.59
N MET A 60 -6.10 -1.02 -12.68
CA MET A 60 -5.48 -0.46 -13.89
C MET A 60 -5.52 -1.44 -15.08
N GLU A 61 -5.32 -2.73 -14.83
CA GLU A 61 -5.43 -3.77 -15.87
C GLU A 61 -6.86 -3.90 -16.41
N LEU A 62 -7.86 -3.85 -15.53
CA LEU A 62 -9.27 -3.86 -15.92
C LEU A 62 -9.64 -2.65 -16.77
N ASP A 63 -9.17 -1.44 -16.40
CA ASP A 63 -9.39 -0.23 -17.19
C ASP A 63 -8.71 -0.33 -18.57
N GLY A 64 -7.51 -0.90 -18.65
CA GLY A 64 -6.79 -1.13 -19.91
C GLY A 64 -7.54 -2.06 -20.86
N LYS A 65 -8.06 -3.18 -20.35
CA LYS A 65 -8.90 -4.12 -21.12
C LYS A 65 -10.20 -3.48 -21.61
N ARG A 66 -10.81 -2.59 -20.83
CA ARG A 66 -12.07 -1.92 -21.18
C ARG A 66 -11.93 -0.89 -22.30
N ASN A 67 -10.77 -0.26 -22.42
CA ASN A 67 -10.48 0.73 -23.48
C ASN A 67 -9.92 0.10 -24.77
N SER A 68 -9.83 -1.23 -24.81
CA SER A 68 -9.32 -2.00 -25.96
C SER A 68 -10.43 -2.60 -26.84
N PHE A 69 -11.70 -2.26 -26.56
CA PHE A 69 -12.90 -2.67 -27.31
C PHE A 69 -13.66 -1.46 -27.83
#